data_AF-A0A4Y8ZPG0-F1
#
_entry.id   AF-A0A4Y8ZPG0-F1
#
_cell.length_a   1.000
_cell.length_b   1.000
_cell.length_c   1.000
_cell.angle_alpha   90.00
_cell.angle_beta   90.00
_cell.angle_gamma   90.00
#
_symmetry.space_group_name_H-M   'P 1'
#
loop_
_entity.id
_entity.type
_entity.pdbx_description
1 polymer ?
#
loop_
_entity_poly.entity_id
_entity_poly.type
_entity_poly.pdbx_seq_one_letter_code
_entity_poly.pdbx_strand_id
1 'polypeptide(L)'
;MSDGDSGTPFSAHSTDPIDDWSRAVFDACLDWAIAGEGRWFRSDEGWIRLRIDAVRGEPLEPLFAIELDTADHQINLDFGSWCTPISASAGSLRSAAVHSTAVARELIESWLRGEVKLASYSDETGWRGSKIIESGALPAALEPVPASLGERGRAIVKTWRRTDWRAWRHLGDALWIECDVAED
;
A
#
# COMPACT_ATOMS: atom_id res chain seq x y z
N MET A 1 5.97 15.77 -1.82
CA MET A 1 5.14 16.16 -0.66
C MET A 1 5.86 15.66 0.58
N SER A 2 5.92 16.44 1.66
CA SER A 2 6.55 16.02 2.91
C SER A 2 5.88 14.75 3.44
N ASP A 3 6.63 13.66 3.55
CA ASP A 3 6.19 12.40 4.13
C ASP A 3 5.61 12.67 5.51
N GLY A 4 4.29 12.57 5.61
CA GLY A 4 3.56 12.92 6.80
C GLY A 4 3.97 12.03 7.97
N ASP A 5 4.77 12.57 8.87
CA ASP A 5 4.68 12.29 10.31
C ASP A 5 3.35 12.84 10.88
N SER A 6 2.25 12.71 10.13
CA SER A 6 0.93 13.24 10.49
C SER A 6 0.20 12.20 11.32
N GLY A 7 0.55 12.14 12.60
CA GLY A 7 -0.21 11.40 13.60
C GLY A 7 0.50 11.34 14.94
N THR A 8 -0.29 11.23 16.01
CA THR A 8 0.23 11.02 17.37
C THR A 8 0.61 9.54 17.52
N PRO A 9 1.82 9.18 18.00
CA PRO A 9 2.18 7.79 18.20
C PRO A 9 1.14 7.03 19.04
N PHE A 10 0.75 5.84 18.59
CA PHE A 10 -0.26 5.00 19.22
C PHE A 10 0.36 3.68 19.69
N SER A 11 -0.13 3.14 20.80
CA SER A 11 0.26 1.82 21.32
C SER A 11 -0.90 1.19 22.09
N ALA A 12 -0.78 -0.10 22.42
CA ALA A 12 -1.77 -0.80 23.24
C ALA A 12 -1.99 -0.18 24.64
N HIS A 13 -1.06 0.66 25.10
CA HIS A 13 -1.14 1.40 26.37
C HIS A 13 -1.67 2.82 26.22
N SER A 14 -1.96 3.28 24.99
CA SER A 14 -2.55 4.59 24.78
C SER A 14 -3.96 4.65 25.37
N THR A 15 -4.27 5.74 26.08
CA THR A 15 -5.60 6.05 26.60
C THR A 15 -6.43 6.88 25.62
N ASP A 16 -5.84 7.28 24.49
CA ASP A 16 -6.49 8.11 23.50
C ASP A 16 -7.58 7.34 22.76
N PRO A 17 -8.75 7.96 22.53
CA PRO A 17 -9.85 7.30 21.85
C PRO A 17 -9.54 7.10 20.36
N ILE A 18 -9.80 5.89 19.89
CA ILE A 18 -9.89 5.53 18.48
C ILE A 18 -11.28 4.94 18.21
N ASP A 19 -11.73 4.96 16.96
CA ASP A 19 -13.02 4.38 16.62
C ASP A 19 -13.03 2.83 16.75
N ASP A 20 -14.22 2.23 16.78
CA ASP A 20 -14.38 0.79 16.98
C ASP A 20 -13.76 -0.05 15.85
N TRP A 21 -13.80 0.44 14.59
CA TRP A 21 -13.19 -0.24 13.45
C TRP A 21 -11.66 -0.24 13.57
N SER A 22 -11.08 0.93 13.83
CA SER A 22 -9.67 1.12 14.14
C SER A 22 -9.23 0.22 15.28
N ARG A 23 -9.99 0.14 16.36
CA ARG A 23 -9.69 -0.76 17.48
C ARG A 23 -9.68 -2.22 17.05
N ALA A 24 -10.70 -2.66 16.31
CA ALA A 24 -10.78 -4.05 15.89
C ALA A 24 -9.66 -4.45 14.91
N VAL A 25 -9.25 -3.54 14.01
CA VAL A 25 -8.10 -3.78 13.12
C VAL A 25 -6.80 -3.82 13.91
N PHE A 26 -6.59 -2.90 14.86
CA PHE A 26 -5.43 -2.93 15.75
C PHE A 26 -5.32 -4.26 16.48
N ASP A 27 -6.41 -4.69 17.13
CA ASP A 27 -6.48 -5.94 17.88
C ASP A 27 -6.22 -7.16 16.96
N ALA A 28 -6.71 -7.12 15.71
CA ALA A 28 -6.48 -8.16 14.72
C ALA A 28 -5.03 -8.20 14.20
N CYS A 29 -4.25 -7.14 14.37
CA CYS A 29 -2.84 -7.08 13.98
C CYS A 29 -1.87 -7.51 15.10
N LEU A 30 -2.33 -7.71 16.34
CA LEU A 30 -1.45 -7.98 17.50
C LEU A 30 -0.65 -9.27 17.38
N ASP A 31 -1.15 -10.27 16.65
CA ASP A 31 -0.46 -11.54 16.40
C ASP A 31 0.42 -11.53 15.14
N TRP A 32 0.42 -10.42 14.40
CA TRP A 32 1.19 -10.28 13.18
C TRP A 32 2.58 -9.70 13.48
N ALA A 33 3.59 -10.54 13.43
CA ALA A 33 4.98 -10.19 13.81
C ALA A 33 5.50 -8.93 13.10
N ILE A 34 5.20 -8.76 11.81
CA ILE A 34 5.65 -7.60 11.04
C ILE A 34 4.97 -6.31 11.53
N ALA A 35 3.68 -6.34 11.88
CA ALA A 35 3.00 -5.19 12.47
C ALA A 35 3.55 -4.83 13.86
N GLY A 36 4.08 -5.82 14.60
CA GLY A 36 4.77 -5.60 15.88
C GLY A 36 6.11 -4.88 15.73
N GLU A 37 6.78 -5.00 14.58
CA GLU A 37 8.00 -4.23 14.24
C GLU A 37 7.68 -2.83 13.71
N GLY A 38 6.43 -2.60 13.29
CA GLY A 38 5.96 -1.33 12.76
C GLY A 38 5.63 -0.29 13.84
N ARG A 39 5.39 0.94 13.38
CA ARG A 39 4.99 2.07 14.22
C ARG A 39 3.53 2.40 13.95
N TRP A 40 2.75 2.50 15.01
CA TRP A 40 1.35 2.91 14.94
C TRP A 40 1.21 4.40 15.21
N PHE A 41 0.33 5.05 14.47
CA PHE A 41 0.01 6.46 14.60
C PHE A 41 -1.50 6.63 14.64
N ARG A 42 -1.97 7.60 15.40
CA ARG A 42 -3.36 8.03 15.47
C ARG A 42 -3.51 9.36 14.73
N SER A 43 -4.50 9.48 13.85
CA SER A 43 -4.91 10.77 13.27
C SER A 43 -5.79 11.56 14.24
N ASP A 44 -5.93 12.86 14.02
CA ASP A 44 -6.80 13.73 14.84
C ASP A 44 -8.28 13.28 14.81
N GLU A 45 -8.68 12.56 13.76
CA GLU A 45 -10.02 11.99 13.56
C GLU A 45 -10.22 10.65 14.30
N GLY A 46 -9.19 10.14 14.98
CA GLY A 46 -9.26 8.91 15.77
C GLY A 46 -8.94 7.63 14.99
N TRP A 47 -8.47 7.74 13.74
CA TRP A 47 -8.06 6.59 12.94
C TRP A 47 -6.66 6.16 13.31
N ILE A 48 -6.32 4.89 13.06
CA ILE A 48 -4.95 4.40 13.20
C ILE A 48 -4.29 4.16 11.85
N ARG A 49 -2.97 4.33 11.82
CA ARG A 49 -2.10 4.02 10.70
C ARG A 49 -0.94 3.17 11.17
N LEU A 50 -0.64 2.10 10.44
CA LEU A 50 0.56 1.28 10.63
C LEU A 50 1.61 1.65 9.58
N ARG A 51 2.80 2.04 10.03
CA ARG A 51 3.96 2.28 9.19
C ARG A 51 5.00 1.20 9.42
N ILE A 52 5.49 0.58 8.35
CA ILE A 52 6.53 -0.44 8.40
C ILE A 52 7.69 0.05 7.52
N ASP A 53 8.78 0.49 8.16
CA ASP A 53 9.93 1.07 7.48
C ASP A 53 11.08 0.08 7.25
N ALA A 54 11.02 -1.08 7.90
CA ALA A 54 11.99 -2.14 7.76
C ALA A 54 11.35 -3.49 8.10
N VAL A 55 11.86 -4.56 7.49
CA VAL A 55 11.51 -5.94 7.84
C VAL A 55 12.81 -6.71 7.99
N ARG A 56 13.00 -7.39 9.13
CA ARG A 56 14.22 -8.19 9.42
C ARG A 56 15.53 -7.37 9.29
N GLY A 57 15.46 -6.07 9.56
CA GLY A 57 16.60 -5.15 9.49
C GLY A 57 16.95 -4.66 8.08
N GLU A 58 16.24 -5.10 7.03
CA GLU A 58 16.36 -4.52 5.69
C GLU A 58 15.40 -3.32 5.57
N PRO A 59 15.89 -2.12 5.22
CA PRO A 59 15.03 -0.96 4.96
C PRO A 59 14.05 -1.27 3.83
N LEU A 60 12.78 -0.92 4.05
CA LEU A 60 11.77 -0.90 3.01
C LEU A 60 11.71 0.49 2.41
N GLU A 61 11.23 0.58 1.17
CA GLU A 61 10.65 1.85 0.73
C GLU A 61 9.50 2.22 1.68
N PRO A 62 9.33 3.51 2.04
CA PRO A 62 8.37 3.91 3.06
C PRO A 62 6.98 3.39 2.69
N LEU A 63 6.52 2.46 3.52
CA LEU A 63 5.27 1.75 3.36
C LEU A 63 4.35 2.17 4.51
N PHE A 64 3.24 2.80 4.14
CA PHE A 64 2.09 2.98 5.01
C PHE A 64 1.21 1.74 4.87
N ALA A 65 1.62 0.68 5.56
CA ALA A 65 1.07 -0.66 5.41
C ALA A 65 -0.45 -0.72 5.51
N ILE A 66 -1.05 0.05 6.42
CA ILE A 66 -2.48 0.07 6.70
C ILE A 66 -2.84 1.50 7.12
N GLU A 67 -3.57 2.21 6.28
CA GLU A 67 -4.38 3.39 6.58
C GLU A 67 -5.84 2.94 6.66
N LEU A 68 -6.66 3.54 7.53
CA LEU A 68 -8.06 3.14 7.70
C LEU A 68 -8.99 4.24 7.20
N ASP A 69 -9.91 3.87 6.31
CA ASP A 69 -11.06 4.72 5.97
C ASP A 69 -12.30 4.23 6.73
N THR A 70 -12.76 5.05 7.68
CA THR A 70 -13.91 4.73 8.51
C THR A 70 -15.26 4.93 7.82
N ALA A 71 -15.33 5.69 6.72
CA ALA A 71 -16.59 5.92 6.02
C ALA A 71 -17.15 4.62 5.41
N ASP A 72 -16.24 3.76 4.93
CA ASP A 72 -16.58 2.50 4.27
C ASP A 72 -16.02 1.25 4.97
N HIS A 73 -15.47 1.40 6.19
CA HIS A 73 -14.78 0.35 6.95
C HIS A 73 -13.73 -0.39 6.09
N GLN A 74 -12.85 0.37 5.46
CA GLN A 74 -11.83 -0.17 4.56
C GLN A 74 -10.46 -0.14 5.24
N ILE A 75 -9.63 -1.10 4.84
CA ILE A 75 -8.18 -1.02 5.03
C ILE A 75 -7.56 -0.54 3.72
N ASN A 76 -6.89 0.59 3.75
CA ASN A 76 -6.12 1.16 2.66
C ASN A 76 -4.67 0.76 2.83
N LEU A 77 -4.12 -0.06 1.94
CA LEU A 77 -2.70 -0.39 1.97
C LEU A 77 -1.94 0.60 1.09
N ASP A 78 -1.02 1.38 1.68
CA ASP A 78 -0.20 2.35 0.96
C ASP A 78 1.30 1.99 0.89
N PHE A 79 1.80 1.87 -0.33
CA PHE A 79 3.19 1.53 -0.65
C PHE A 79 3.95 2.74 -1.23
N GLY A 80 3.69 3.94 -0.68
CA GLY A 80 4.33 5.22 -1.00
C GLY A 80 3.93 5.85 -2.34
N SER A 81 3.08 5.18 -3.13
CA SER A 81 2.61 5.67 -4.45
C SER A 81 1.31 4.99 -4.91
N TRP A 82 0.69 4.20 -4.04
CA TRP A 82 -0.42 3.32 -4.36
C TRP A 82 -1.24 3.16 -3.09
N CYS A 83 -2.55 3.32 -3.18
CA CYS A 83 -3.47 2.87 -2.14
C CYS A 83 -4.34 1.73 -2.72
N THR A 84 -4.38 0.57 -2.06
CA THR A 84 -5.41 -0.44 -2.33
C THR A 84 -6.41 -0.54 -1.20
N PRO A 85 -7.69 -0.25 -1.49
CA PRO A 85 -8.75 -0.51 -0.54
C PRO A 85 -9.04 -2.01 -0.46
N ILE A 86 -9.09 -2.52 0.76
CA ILE A 86 -9.64 -3.82 1.13
C ILE A 86 -10.94 -3.52 1.86
N SER A 87 -12.06 -3.79 1.18
CA SER A 87 -13.38 -3.64 1.77
C SER A 87 -13.58 -4.60 2.94
N ALA A 88 -14.32 -4.15 3.96
CA ALA A 88 -14.84 -5.04 4.98
C ALA A 88 -15.68 -6.17 4.36
N SER A 89 -15.47 -7.40 4.81
CA SER A 89 -16.42 -8.48 4.54
C SER A 89 -17.73 -8.27 5.30
N ALA A 90 -18.83 -8.82 4.79
CA ALA A 90 -20.09 -8.85 5.55
C ALA A 90 -19.92 -9.58 6.90
N GLY A 91 -20.58 -9.09 7.95
CA GLY A 91 -20.58 -9.73 9.27
C GLY A 91 -20.46 -8.75 10.42
N SER A 92 -20.08 -9.25 11.59
CA SER A 92 -19.77 -8.39 12.74
C SER A 92 -18.50 -7.57 12.46
N LEU A 93 -18.39 -6.41 13.09
CA LEU A 93 -17.22 -5.53 12.99
C LEU A 93 -15.91 -6.30 13.28
N ARG A 94 -15.89 -7.11 14.35
CA ARG A 94 -14.71 -7.92 14.72
C ARG A 94 -14.35 -8.95 13.65
N SER A 95 -15.33 -9.69 13.13
CA SER A 95 -15.06 -10.69 12.07
C SER A 95 -14.60 -10.04 10.77
N ALA A 96 -15.18 -8.88 10.42
CA ALA A 96 -14.78 -8.12 9.25
C ALA A 96 -13.34 -7.60 9.38
N ALA A 97 -12.98 -7.04 10.54
CA ALA A 97 -11.63 -6.58 10.80
C ALA A 97 -10.59 -7.72 10.71
N VAL A 98 -10.88 -8.89 11.29
CA VAL A 98 -10.02 -10.07 11.19
C VAL A 98 -9.83 -10.50 9.72
N HIS A 99 -10.91 -10.55 8.95
CA HIS A 99 -10.84 -10.93 7.54
C HIS A 99 -10.03 -9.92 6.71
N SER A 100 -10.36 -8.63 6.79
CA SER A 100 -9.66 -7.58 6.05
C SER A 100 -8.18 -7.51 6.43
N THR A 101 -7.86 -7.69 7.72
CA THR A 101 -6.47 -7.77 8.20
C THR A 101 -5.74 -8.99 7.64
N ALA A 102 -6.40 -10.14 7.54
CA ALA A 102 -5.81 -11.34 6.95
C ALA A 102 -5.50 -11.15 5.45
N VAL A 103 -6.40 -10.48 4.70
CA VAL A 103 -6.15 -10.14 3.29
C VAL A 103 -4.98 -9.16 3.16
N ALA A 104 -4.94 -8.13 4.02
CA ALA A 104 -3.84 -7.17 4.06
C ALA A 104 -2.49 -7.84 4.32
N ARG A 105 -2.47 -8.71 5.35
CA ARG A 105 -1.31 -9.50 5.73
C ARG A 105 -0.81 -10.37 4.58
N GLU A 106 -1.69 -11.12 3.91
CA GLU A 106 -1.28 -12.01 2.81
C GLU A 106 -0.66 -11.21 1.66
N LEU A 107 -1.22 -10.05 1.31
CA LEU A 107 -0.70 -9.22 0.23
C LEU A 107 0.68 -8.65 0.57
N ILE A 108 0.86 -8.14 1.80
CA ILE A 108 2.15 -7.60 2.26
C ILE A 108 3.19 -8.71 2.33
N GLU A 109 2.85 -9.88 2.89
CA GLU A 109 3.78 -11.00 2.98
C GLU A 109 4.15 -11.56 1.59
N SER A 110 3.19 -11.68 0.67
CA SER A 110 3.45 -12.06 -0.72
C SER A 110 4.39 -11.07 -1.43
N TRP A 111 4.24 -9.77 -1.15
CA TRP A 111 5.11 -8.74 -1.74
C TRP A 111 6.53 -8.83 -1.20
N LEU A 112 6.68 -9.05 0.11
CA LEU A 112 7.98 -9.28 0.75
C LEU A 112 8.64 -10.59 0.27
N ARG A 113 7.86 -11.61 -0.10
CA ARG A 113 8.37 -12.83 -0.75
C ARG A 113 8.71 -12.63 -2.24
N GLY A 114 8.35 -11.48 -2.83
CA GLY A 114 8.54 -11.18 -4.25
C GLY A 114 7.57 -11.93 -5.19
N GLU A 115 6.54 -12.57 -4.62
CA GLU A 115 5.50 -13.30 -5.35
C GLU A 115 4.56 -12.35 -6.08
N VAL A 116 4.33 -11.16 -5.51
CA VAL A 116 3.58 -10.08 -6.14
C VAL A 116 4.47 -8.87 -6.39
N LYS A 117 4.18 -8.15 -7.48
CA LYS A 117 4.75 -6.85 -7.81
C LYS A 117 3.63 -5.84 -7.94
N LEU A 118 3.95 -4.57 -7.80
CA LEU A 118 2.97 -3.48 -7.80
C LEU A 118 3.27 -2.53 -8.93
N ALA A 119 2.39 -2.44 -9.93
CA ALA A 119 2.44 -1.39 -10.93
C ALA A 119 1.69 -0.16 -10.42
N SER A 120 2.36 1.00 -10.38
CA SER A 120 1.74 2.31 -10.16
C SER A 120 1.75 3.09 -11.46
N TYR A 121 0.62 3.67 -11.83
CA TYR A 121 0.44 4.44 -13.06
C TYR A 121 0.20 5.92 -12.73
N SER A 122 0.85 6.81 -13.47
CA SER A 122 0.68 8.26 -13.33
C SER A 122 0.78 8.96 -14.69
N ASP A 123 0.28 10.19 -14.76
CA ASP A 123 0.53 11.11 -15.86
C ASP A 123 0.94 12.48 -15.31
N GLU A 124 1.02 13.48 -16.19
CA GLU A 124 1.36 14.88 -15.86
C GLU A 124 0.44 15.54 -14.83
N THR A 125 -0.75 14.99 -14.59
CA THR A 125 -1.68 15.49 -13.58
C THR A 125 -1.63 14.71 -12.27
N GLY A 126 -0.83 13.64 -12.21
CA GLY A 126 -0.59 12.84 -11.02
C GLY A 126 -1.00 11.37 -11.17
N TRP A 127 -1.31 10.74 -10.04
CA TRP A 127 -1.62 9.31 -9.96
C TRP A 127 -2.92 8.94 -10.70
N ARG A 128 -2.91 7.78 -11.38
CA ARG A 128 -4.03 7.29 -12.21
C ARG A 128 -4.54 5.92 -11.85
N GLY A 129 -3.83 5.20 -10.99
CA GLY A 129 -4.21 3.87 -10.61
C GLY A 129 -3.02 2.98 -10.39
N SER A 130 -3.33 1.72 -10.17
CA SER A 130 -2.38 0.73 -9.71
C SER A 130 -2.89 -0.67 -10.00
N LYS A 131 -1.98 -1.62 -10.15
CA LYS A 131 -2.33 -3.02 -10.39
C LYS A 131 -1.38 -3.96 -9.67
N ILE A 132 -1.93 -5.01 -9.07
CA ILE A 132 -1.16 -6.13 -8.53
C ILE A 132 -0.78 -7.05 -9.71
N ILE A 133 0.49 -7.42 -9.79
CA ILE A 133 1.02 -8.37 -10.77
C ILE A 133 1.40 -9.64 -10.01
N GLU A 134 0.62 -10.70 -10.19
CA GLU A 134 0.80 -12.01 -9.55
C GLU A 134 1.81 -12.87 -10.33
N SER A 135 2.97 -13.16 -9.72
CA SER A 135 4.02 -14.09 -10.16
C SER A 135 4.60 -13.93 -11.60
N GLY A 136 5.87 -14.32 -11.77
CA GLY A 136 6.53 -14.35 -13.09
C GLY A 136 7.46 -13.19 -13.40
N ALA A 137 8.11 -13.27 -14.57
CA ALA A 137 8.95 -12.20 -15.12
C ALA A 137 8.11 -10.94 -15.32
N LEU A 138 8.74 -9.76 -15.18
CA LEU A 138 8.08 -8.52 -15.60
C LEU A 138 7.60 -8.69 -17.04
N PRO A 139 6.31 -8.41 -17.32
CA PRO A 139 5.82 -8.58 -18.67
C PRO A 139 6.61 -7.64 -19.59
N ALA A 140 7.01 -8.13 -20.77
CA ALA A 140 7.77 -7.34 -21.74
C ALA A 140 7.01 -6.09 -22.21
N ALA A 141 5.69 -6.07 -22.01
CA ALA A 141 4.82 -4.91 -22.12
C ALA A 141 3.81 -4.94 -20.97
N LEU A 142 3.61 -3.81 -20.30
CA LEU A 142 2.50 -3.66 -19.36
C LEU A 142 1.18 -3.67 -20.15
N GLU A 143 0.20 -4.46 -19.71
CA GLU A 143 -1.15 -4.44 -20.29
C GLU A 143 -1.71 -3.01 -20.32
N PRO A 144 -2.58 -2.68 -21.30
CA PRO A 144 -3.10 -1.32 -21.46
C PRO A 144 -3.78 -0.83 -20.18
N VAL A 145 -3.46 0.42 -19.85
CA VAL A 145 -3.78 1.12 -18.60
C VAL A 145 -5.25 1.57 -18.59
N PRO A 146 -5.86 1.83 -17.41
CA PRO A 146 -7.16 2.50 -17.30
C PRO A 146 -7.37 3.59 -18.35
N ALA A 147 -8.58 3.64 -18.92
CA ALA A 147 -8.96 4.49 -20.06
C ALA A 147 -8.67 6.00 -19.89
N SER A 148 -8.31 6.44 -18.68
CA SER A 148 -7.97 7.81 -18.30
C SER A 148 -6.49 8.18 -18.41
N LEU A 149 -5.60 7.25 -18.81
CA LEU A 149 -4.19 7.57 -18.96
C LEU A 149 -3.97 8.37 -20.25
N GLY A 150 -3.46 9.60 -20.13
CA GLY A 150 -3.11 10.43 -21.28
C GLY A 150 -1.98 9.82 -22.12
N GLU A 151 -1.71 10.42 -23.29
CA GLU A 151 -0.69 9.94 -24.25
C GLU A 151 0.73 9.85 -23.65
N ARG A 152 0.98 10.53 -22.52
CA ARG A 152 2.27 10.59 -21.79
C ARG A 152 2.19 9.97 -20.39
N GLY A 153 1.75 8.72 -20.31
CA GLY A 153 1.75 7.94 -19.08
C GLY A 153 3.14 7.50 -18.59
N ARG A 154 3.27 7.31 -17.28
CA ARG A 154 4.40 6.65 -16.62
C ARG A 154 3.88 5.47 -15.82
N ALA A 155 4.64 4.38 -15.81
CA ALA A 155 4.40 3.25 -14.94
C ALA A 155 5.68 2.93 -14.15
N ILE A 156 5.54 2.61 -12.88
CA ILE A 156 6.63 2.08 -12.05
C ILE A 156 6.17 0.74 -11.50
N VAL A 157 6.90 -0.32 -11.81
CA VAL A 157 6.69 -1.63 -11.18
C VAL A 157 7.65 -1.74 -10.01
N LYS A 158 7.07 -1.75 -8.82
CA LYS A 158 7.74 -1.84 -7.54
C LYS A 158 7.74 -3.29 -7.06
N THR A 159 8.91 -3.73 -6.62
CA THR A 159 9.06 -4.87 -5.71
C THR A 159 9.35 -4.32 -4.31
N TRP A 160 9.49 -5.20 -3.31
CA TRP A 160 9.89 -4.77 -1.97
C TRP A 160 11.32 -4.21 -1.90
N ARG A 161 12.16 -4.50 -2.90
CA ARG A 161 13.52 -3.93 -3.02
C ARG A 161 13.55 -2.84 -4.07
N ARG A 162 13.89 -1.62 -3.65
CA ARG A 162 14.02 -0.47 -4.56
C ARG A 162 14.97 -0.72 -5.73
N THR A 163 16.02 -1.52 -5.56
CA THR A 163 16.98 -1.88 -6.62
C THR A 163 16.36 -2.69 -7.76
N ASP A 164 15.26 -3.39 -7.50
CA ASP A 164 14.61 -4.29 -8.45
C ASP A 164 13.45 -3.60 -9.18
N TRP A 165 13.23 -2.32 -8.88
CA TRP A 165 12.22 -1.52 -9.51
C TRP A 165 12.54 -1.26 -10.96
N ARG A 166 11.50 -1.11 -11.75
CA ARG A 166 11.58 -0.79 -13.17
C ARG A 166 10.55 0.29 -13.48
N ALA A 167 10.89 1.18 -14.41
CA ALA A 167 10.02 2.26 -14.84
C ALA A 167 9.81 2.18 -16.34
N TRP A 168 8.64 2.62 -16.79
CA TRP A 168 8.29 2.70 -18.20
C TRP A 168 7.62 4.03 -18.49
N ARG A 169 7.91 4.58 -19.67
CA ARG A 169 7.18 5.72 -20.25
C ARG A 169 6.32 5.23 -21.41
N HIS A 170 5.08 5.69 -21.44
CA HIS A 170 4.16 5.48 -22.55
C HIS A 170 4.49 6.48 -23.66
N LEU A 171 4.67 5.96 -24.87
CA LEU A 171 4.75 6.74 -26.10
C LEU A 171 3.50 6.41 -26.91
N GLY A 172 2.88 7.44 -27.52
CA GLY A 172 1.68 7.31 -28.35
C GLY A 172 1.75 6.08 -29.27
N ASP A 173 0.61 5.40 -29.42
CA ASP A 173 0.41 4.07 -30.05
C ASP A 173 0.71 2.85 -29.16
N ALA A 174 0.44 2.94 -27.85
CA ALA A 174 0.44 1.81 -26.89
C ALA A 174 1.83 1.20 -26.59
N LEU A 175 2.92 1.90 -26.91
CA LEU A 175 4.27 1.42 -26.64
C LEU A 175 4.75 1.88 -25.27
N TRP A 176 5.21 0.92 -24.46
CA TRP A 176 5.90 1.17 -23.19
C TRP A 176 7.40 0.99 -23.38
N ILE A 177 8.18 2.02 -23.11
CA ILE A 177 9.65 1.96 -23.15
C ILE A 177 10.18 2.00 -21.73
N GLU A 178 10.98 0.99 -21.37
CA GLU A 178 11.69 0.96 -20.09
C GLU A 178 12.66 2.14 -20.01
N CYS A 179 12.66 2.82 -18.86
CA CYS A 179 13.52 3.95 -18.57
C CYS A 179 14.10 3.84 -17.17
N ASP A 180 15.06 4.71 -16.85
CA ASP A 180 15.59 4.79 -15.51
C ASP A 180 14.48 5.14 -14.50
N VAL A 181 14.56 4.52 -13.33
CA VAL A 181 13.62 4.74 -12.23
C VAL A 181 13.72 6.18 -11.70
N ALA A 182 14.90 6.81 -11.85
CA ALA A 182 15.16 8.19 -11.48
C ALA A 182 14.83 9.12 -12.65
N GLU A 183 13.83 9.99 -12.43
CA GLU A 183 13.63 11.32 -13.00
C GLU A 183 12.18 11.71 -12.68
N ASP A 184 12.01 12.34 -11.52
CA ASP A 184 11.32 13.62 -11.32
C ASP A 184 11.51 14.06 -9.85
#